data_AF-A0A2L2Z220-F1
#
_entry.id   AF-A0A2L2Z220-F1
#
_cell.length_a   1.000
_cell.length_b   1.000
_cell.length_c   1.000
_cell.angle_alpha   90.00
_cell.angle_beta   90.00
_cell.angle_gamma   90.00
#
_symmetry.space_group_name_H-M   'P 1'
#
loop_
_entity.id
_entity.type
_entity.pdbx_description
1 polymer ?
#
loop_
_entity_poly.entity_id
_entity_poly.type
_entity_poly.pdbx_seq_one_letter_code
_entity_poly.pdbx_strand_id
1 'polypeptide(L)'
;KTVLIMELIINIAKAHGGYSVVAGVGERTRECNDLYHEMIEGGVISLKDKTSKVSLVYGLMHEPPGALARVAFTGLSVAEYFRDEECQDVVLCIDIIFRFTQAVSDVSALLGRIPSAVGYQPTLATDM
;
A
#
# COMPACT_ATOMS: atom_id res chain seq x y z
N LYS A 1 4.16 11.70 -9.01
CA LYS A 1 3.64 11.23 -7.71
C LYS A 1 4.49 10.08 -7.18
N THR A 2 4.57 8.95 -7.86
CA THR A 2 5.33 7.75 -7.45
C THR A 2 6.81 8.04 -7.17
N VAL A 3 7.48 8.80 -8.04
CA VAL A 3 8.88 9.24 -7.83
C VAL A 3 9.05 10.05 -6.52
N LEU A 4 8.11 10.94 -6.22
CA LEU A 4 8.15 11.77 -5.02
C LEU A 4 7.90 10.93 -3.75
N ILE A 5 6.97 9.97 -3.81
CA ILE A 5 6.71 9.02 -2.72
C ILE A 5 7.95 8.16 -2.45
N MET A 6 8.59 7.66 -3.50
CA MET A 6 9.83 6.89 -3.39
C MET A 6 10.95 7.72 -2.73
N GLU A 7 11.15 8.95 -3.20
CA GLU A 7 12.17 9.83 -2.63
C GLU A 7 11.88 10.15 -1.16
N LEU A 8 10.60 10.31 -0.81
CA LEU A 8 10.16 10.48 0.58
C LEU A 8 10.48 9.24 1.43
N ILE A 9 10.18 8.04 0.95
CA ILE A 9 10.46 6.77 1.66
C ILE A 9 11.96 6.59 1.86
N ILE A 10 12.77 6.82 0.81
CA ILE A 10 14.23 6.69 0.89
C ILE A 10 14.80 7.69 1.89
N ASN A 11 14.34 8.95 1.84
CA ASN A 11 14.85 9.99 2.72
C ASN A 11 14.41 9.78 4.16
N ILE A 12 13.17 9.34 4.41
CA ILE A 12 12.70 9.03 5.77
C ILE A 12 13.39 7.77 6.30
N ALA A 13 13.55 6.71 5.51
CA ALA A 13 14.27 5.50 5.94
C ALA A 13 15.75 5.75 6.24
N LYS A 14 16.37 6.75 5.57
CA LYS A 14 17.75 7.18 5.85
C LYS A 14 17.86 8.12 7.06
N ALA A 15 16.88 9.02 7.24
CA ALA A 15 16.90 10.03 8.31
C ALA A 15 16.33 9.52 9.64
N HIS A 16 15.33 8.65 9.58
CA HIS A 16 14.68 8.02 10.72
C HIS A 16 15.02 6.52 10.72
N GLY A 17 15.44 5.99 11.88
CA GLY A 17 15.81 4.58 12.02
C GLY A 17 14.65 3.58 11.97
N GLY A 18 13.42 4.07 11.74
CA GLY A 18 12.18 3.30 11.67
C GLY A 18 12.00 2.50 10.39
N TYR A 19 10.93 1.72 10.32
CA TYR A 19 10.58 0.92 9.14
C TYR A 19 9.53 1.63 8.29
N SER A 20 9.51 1.28 7.00
CA SER A 20 8.50 1.75 6.06
C SER A 20 7.68 0.59 5.52
N VAL A 21 6.40 0.80 5.28
CA VAL A 21 5.51 -0.15 4.62
C VAL A 21 4.87 0.54 3.44
N VAL A 22 5.00 -0.05 2.25
CA VAL A 22 4.34 0.43 1.03
C VAL A 22 3.24 -0.55 0.65
N ALA A 23 2.01 -0.07 0.66
CA ALA A 23 0.83 -0.79 0.19
C ALA A 23 0.45 -0.27 -1.20
N GLY A 24 0.85 -1.01 -2.24
CA GLY A 24 0.47 -0.74 -3.62
C GLY A 24 -0.92 -1.31 -3.92
N VAL A 25 -1.95 -0.48 -3.94
CA VAL A 25 -3.34 -0.85 -4.20
C VAL A 25 -3.70 -0.53 -5.65
N GLY A 26 -3.96 -1.57 -6.43
CA GLY A 26 -4.35 -1.42 -7.84
C GLY A 26 -3.25 -0.78 -8.67
N GLU A 27 -2.00 -1.19 -8.42
CA GLU A 27 -0.82 -0.65 -9.08
C GLU A 27 -0.46 -1.43 -10.35
N ARG A 28 0.27 -0.78 -11.27
CA ARG A 28 0.75 -1.46 -12.47
C ARG A 28 1.91 -2.37 -12.09
N THR A 29 1.89 -3.61 -12.56
CA THR A 29 2.98 -4.58 -12.31
C THR A 29 4.35 -4.03 -12.70
N ARG A 30 4.42 -3.29 -13.82
CA ARG A 30 5.66 -2.62 -14.25
C ARG A 30 6.15 -1.62 -13.20
N GLU A 31 5.27 -0.76 -12.68
CA GLU A 31 5.65 0.27 -11.70
C GLU A 31 6.06 -0.35 -10.36
N CYS A 32 5.41 -1.45 -9.95
CA CYS A 32 5.81 -2.21 -8.75
C CYS A 32 7.19 -2.87 -8.91
N ASN A 33 7.46 -3.41 -10.10
CA ASN A 33 8.73 -4.03 -10.44
C ASN A 33 9.87 -2.99 -10.46
N ASP A 34 9.63 -1.85 -11.12
CA ASP A 34 10.58 -0.74 -11.19
C ASP A 34 10.91 -0.26 -9.76
N LEU A 35 9.89 -0.03 -8.91
CA LEU A 35 10.08 0.38 -7.52
C LEU A 35 10.88 -0.65 -6.70
N TYR A 36 10.62 -1.95 -6.88
CA TYR A 36 11.36 -3.00 -6.18
C TYR A 36 12.85 -2.97 -6.52
N HIS A 37 13.19 -2.84 -7.81
CA HIS A 37 14.58 -2.74 -8.24
C HIS A 37 15.24 -1.43 -7.80
N GLU A 38 14.54 -0.29 -7.88
CA GLU A 38 15.03 1.00 -7.40
C GLU A 38 15.32 0.97 -5.89
N MET A 39 14.51 0.27 -5.10
CA MET A 39 14.76 0.10 -3.65
C MET A 39 15.95 -0.81 -3.34
N ILE A 40 16.22 -1.80 -4.19
CA ILE A 40 17.44 -2.62 -4.10
C ILE A 40 18.67 -1.78 -4.43
N GLU A 41 18.63 -1.03 -5.54
CA GLU A 41 19.72 -0.16 -5.97
C GLU A 41 19.98 0.97 -4.97
N GLY A 42 18.91 1.52 -4.39
CA GLY A 42 18.96 2.54 -3.34
C GLY A 42 19.42 2.04 -1.96
N GLY A 43 19.61 0.72 -1.81
CA GLY A 43 20.07 0.10 -0.57
C GLY A 43 19.03 0.05 0.56
N VAL A 44 17.75 0.32 0.25
CA VAL A 44 16.64 0.23 1.23
C VAL A 44 16.20 -1.22 1.40
N ILE A 45 16.26 -2.01 0.32
CA ILE A 45 16.07 -3.46 0.32
C ILE A 45 17.43 -4.12 0.12
N SER A 46 17.81 -5.00 1.05
CA SER A 46 18.95 -5.89 0.90
C SER A 46 18.47 -7.31 0.61
N LEU A 47 18.99 -7.91 -0.45
CA LEU A 47 18.74 -9.32 -0.78
C LEU A 47 19.72 -10.29 -0.10
N LYS A 48 20.75 -9.77 0.55
CA LYS A 48 21.86 -10.57 1.08
C LYS A 48 21.83 -10.72 2.61
N ASP A 49 21.21 -9.77 3.29
CA ASP A 49 21.17 -9.71 4.75
C ASP A 49 19.81 -9.20 5.24
N LYS A 50 19.68 -9.05 6.57
CA LYS A 50 18.44 -8.62 7.24
C LYS A 50 18.39 -7.10 7.47
N THR A 51 19.09 -6.30 6.66
CA THR A 51 19.14 -4.84 6.83
C THR A 51 18.03 -4.09 6.13
N SER A 52 17.17 -4.78 5.36
CA SER A 52 16.02 -4.19 4.68
C SER A 52 15.15 -3.36 5.63
N LYS A 53 14.81 -2.13 5.22
CA LYS A 53 14.03 -1.16 6.02
C LYS A 53 12.60 -0.96 5.52
N VAL A 54 12.21 -1.64 4.45
CA VAL A 54 10.90 -1.50 3.83
C VAL A 54 10.23 -2.85 3.61
N SER A 55 8.93 -2.90 3.84
CA SER A 55 8.05 -4.01 3.43
C SER A 55 7.16 -3.54 2.28
N LEU A 56 7.10 -4.34 1.22
CA LEU A 56 6.29 -4.08 0.03
C LEU A 56 5.09 -5.04 0.00
N VAL A 57 3.89 -4.49 -0.06
CA VAL A 57 2.63 -5.23 -0.15
C VAL A 57 1.91 -4.77 -1.41
N TYR A 58 1.78 -5.65 -2.40
CA TYR A 58 1.20 -5.30 -3.71
C TYR A 58 -0.10 -6.04 -3.97
N GLY A 59 -1.09 -5.28 -4.45
CA GLY A 59 -2.31 -5.77 -5.06
C GLY A 59 -2.38 -5.16 -6.45
N LEU A 60 -2.15 -5.97 -7.47
CA LEU A 60 -1.92 -5.50 -8.83
C LEU A 60 -3.24 -5.23 -9.55
N MET A 61 -3.26 -4.31 -10.53
CA MET A 61 -4.48 -3.94 -11.27
C MET A 61 -5.24 -5.13 -11.90
N HIS A 62 -4.56 -6.25 -12.18
CA HIS A 62 -5.17 -7.42 -12.79
C HIS A 62 -5.84 -8.36 -11.77
N GLU A 63 -5.67 -8.10 -10.47
CA GLU A 63 -6.30 -8.87 -9.41
C GLU A 63 -7.77 -8.53 -9.25
N PRO A 64 -8.60 -9.47 -8.74
CA PRO A 64 -10.01 -9.22 -8.52
C PRO A 64 -10.24 -8.07 -7.52
N PRO A 65 -11.38 -7.35 -7.62
CA PRO A 65 -11.65 -6.18 -6.78
C PRO A 65 -11.67 -6.52 -5.29
N GLY A 66 -12.01 -7.77 -4.91
CA GLY A 66 -11.91 -8.23 -3.53
C GLY A 66 -10.48 -8.21 -2.96
N ALA A 67 -9.47 -8.55 -3.78
CA ALA A 67 -8.07 -8.48 -3.36
C ALA A 67 -7.62 -7.02 -3.19
N LEU A 68 -7.97 -6.16 -4.16
CA LEU A 68 -7.66 -4.73 -4.11
C LEU A 68 -8.34 -4.01 -2.93
N ALA A 69 -9.56 -4.41 -2.57
CA ALA A 69 -10.29 -3.91 -1.41
C ALA A 69 -9.74 -4.40 -0.05
N ARG A 70 -8.70 -5.25 -0.06
CA ARG A 70 -8.10 -5.82 1.16
C ARG A 70 -6.61 -5.57 1.29
N VAL A 71 -5.90 -5.36 0.19
CA VAL A 71 -4.44 -5.19 0.22
C VAL A 71 -3.97 -3.98 1.03
N ALA A 72 -4.76 -2.91 1.09
CA ALA A 72 -4.49 -1.77 1.97
C ALA A 72 -4.48 -2.19 3.45
N PHE A 73 -5.41 -3.06 3.87
CA PHE A 73 -5.45 -3.59 5.22
C PHE A 73 -4.29 -4.54 5.50
N THR A 74 -3.85 -5.33 4.51
CA THR A 74 -2.64 -6.15 4.65
C THR A 74 -1.42 -5.27 4.95
N GLY A 75 -1.26 -4.16 4.20
CA GLY A 75 -0.20 -3.19 4.46
C GLY A 75 -0.34 -2.53 5.84
N LEU A 76 -1.56 -2.18 6.25
CA LEU A 76 -1.84 -1.63 7.56
C LEU A 76 -1.45 -2.62 8.66
N SER A 77 -1.87 -3.88 8.59
CA SER A 77 -1.51 -4.91 9.59
C SER A 77 -0.01 -5.09 9.75
N VAL A 78 0.77 -5.02 8.67
CA VAL A 78 2.24 -5.05 8.74
C VAL A 78 2.78 -3.82 9.47
N ALA A 79 2.22 -2.64 9.19
CA ALA A 79 2.61 -1.42 9.89
C ALA A 79 2.23 -1.45 11.38
N GLU A 80 1.06 -2.01 11.71
CA GLU A 80 0.60 -2.15 13.09
C GLU A 80 1.49 -3.08 13.91
N TYR A 81 2.01 -4.17 13.32
CA TYR A 81 2.99 -5.01 14.00
C TYR A 81 4.24 -4.22 14.42
N PHE A 82 4.82 -3.43 13.51
CA PHE A 82 6.00 -2.62 13.84
C PHE A 82 5.70 -1.50 14.84
N ARG A 83 4.47 -0.98 14.83
CA ARG A 83 4.01 0.04 15.79
C ARG A 83 3.78 -0.55 17.19
N ASP A 84 3.05 -1.65 17.29
CA ASP A 84 2.51 -2.16 18.55
C ASP A 84 3.46 -3.16 19.23
N GLU A 85 4.04 -4.08 18.47
CA GLU A 85 4.91 -5.13 19.02
C GLU A 85 6.37 -4.67 19.10
N GLU A 86 6.86 -4.01 18.05
CA GLU A 86 8.26 -3.53 18.00
C GLU A 86 8.42 -2.10 18.54
N CYS A 87 7.31 -1.38 18.80
CA CYS A 87 7.30 -0.01 19.33
C CYS A 87 8.15 0.98 18.50
N GLN A 88 8.06 0.90 17.17
CA GLN A 88 8.84 1.74 16.25
C GLN A 88 7.97 2.76 15.52
N ASP A 89 8.61 3.85 15.11
CA ASP A 89 8.00 4.80 14.19
C ASP A 89 7.91 4.16 12.80
N VAL A 90 6.70 4.08 12.26
CA VAL A 90 6.42 3.44 10.97
C VAL A 90 5.86 4.45 9.99
N VAL A 91 6.43 4.47 8.79
CA VAL A 91 5.83 5.18 7.66
C VAL A 91 5.00 4.21 6.84
N LEU A 92 3.68 4.43 6.78
CA LEU A 92 2.80 3.70 5.89
C LEU A 92 2.49 4.57 4.65
N CYS A 93 2.86 4.08 3.47
CA CYS A 93 2.52 4.69 2.19
C CYS A 93 1.50 3.83 1.45
N ILE A 94 0.31 4.38 1.17
CA ILE A 94 -0.73 3.71 0.39
C ILE A 94 -0.81 4.34 -1.00
N ASP A 95 -0.36 3.61 -2.01
CA ASP A 95 -0.35 4.06 -3.41
C ASP A 95 -1.27 3.18 -4.26
N ILE A 96 -2.45 3.61 -4.75
CA ILE A 96 -3.19 4.83 -4.41
C ILE A 96 -4.39 4.48 -3.56
N ILE A 97 -4.62 5.21 -2.45
CA ILE A 97 -5.83 5.03 -1.62
C ILE A 97 -7.15 5.15 -2.41
N PHE A 98 -7.18 5.92 -3.49
CA PHE A 98 -8.36 6.01 -4.35
C PHE A 98 -8.71 4.68 -5.03
N ARG A 99 -7.72 3.85 -5.36
CA ARG A 99 -7.96 2.51 -5.93
C ARG A 99 -8.60 1.56 -4.94
N PHE A 100 -8.33 1.72 -3.65
CA PHE A 100 -9.05 1.01 -2.59
C PHE A 100 -10.54 1.39 -2.64
N THR A 101 -10.88 2.67 -2.68
CA THR A 101 -12.27 3.13 -2.78
C THR A 101 -12.98 2.57 -4.01
N GLN A 102 -12.33 2.58 -5.18
CA GLN A 102 -12.89 2.02 -6.40
C GLN A 102 -13.14 0.51 -6.27
N ALA A 103 -12.18 -0.24 -5.74
CA ALA A 103 -12.32 -1.67 -5.53
C ALA A 103 -13.48 -2.00 -4.58
N VAL A 104 -13.65 -1.23 -3.49
CA VAL A 104 -14.79 -1.40 -2.58
C VAL A 104 -16.11 -1.07 -3.27
N SER A 105 -16.13 -0.06 -4.14
CA SER A 105 -17.31 0.26 -4.96
C SER A 105 -17.70 -0.89 -5.89
N ASP A 106 -16.72 -1.51 -6.57
CA ASP A 106 -16.95 -2.67 -7.43
C ASP A 106 -17.46 -3.89 -6.63
N VAL A 107 -16.88 -4.15 -5.46
CA VAL A 107 -17.37 -5.20 -4.55
C VAL A 107 -18.80 -4.92 -4.09
N SER A 108 -19.12 -3.67 -3.75
CA SER A 108 -20.48 -3.28 -3.35
C SER A 108 -21.51 -3.50 -4.47
N ALA A 109 -21.13 -3.21 -5.72
CA ALA A 109 -21.97 -3.47 -6.88
C ALA A 109 -22.19 -4.98 -7.10
N LEU A 110 -21.14 -5.80 -6.97
CA LEU A 110 -21.23 -7.27 -7.04
C LEU A 110 -22.13 -7.87 -5.95
N LEU A 111 -22.19 -7.24 -4.78
CA LEU A 111 -23.08 -7.61 -3.68
C LEU A 111 -24.53 -7.11 -3.87
N GLY A 112 -24.84 -6.43 -4.97
CA GLY A 112 -26.18 -5.94 -5.29
C GLY A 112 -26.65 -4.79 -4.39
N ARG A 113 -25.72 -4.08 -3.74
CA ARG A 113 -26.07 -2.91 -2.92
C ARG A 113 -26.46 -1.73 -3.82
N ILE A 114 -27.46 -0.97 -3.39
CA ILE A 114 -27.90 0.24 -4.11
C ILE A 114 -26.75 1.27 -4.07
N PRO A 115 -26.33 1.83 -5.22
CA PRO A 115 -25.28 2.84 -5.26
C PRO A 115 -25.73 4.14 -4.61
N SER A 116 -24.77 4.83 -3.99
CA SER A 116 -24.91 6.18 -3.46
C SER A 116 -24.59 7.22 -4.54
N ALA A 117 -24.38 8.47 -4.12
CA ALA A 117 -24.00 9.57 -5.00
C ALA A 117 -22.76 9.22 -5.86
N VAL A 118 -22.81 9.60 -7.14
CA VAL A 118 -21.71 9.41 -8.11
C VAL A 118 -21.35 7.93 -8.34
N GLY A 119 -22.18 6.98 -7.89
CA GLY A 119 -21.97 5.54 -8.11
C GLY A 119 -21.12 4.83 -7.06
N TYR A 120 -20.74 5.51 -5.97
CA TYR A 120 -20.01 4.89 -4.86
C TYR A 120 -20.88 3.94 -4.05
N GLN A 121 -20.24 3.08 -3.26
CA GLN A 121 -20.91 2.27 -2.26
C GLN A 121 -21.61 3.13 -1.19
N PRO A 122 -22.76 2.69 -0.65
CA PRO A 122 -23.44 3.41 0.44
C PRO A 122 -22.62 3.47 1.73
N THR A 123 -21.64 2.57 1.88
CA THR A 123 -20.74 2.45 3.04
C THR A 123 -19.43 3.23 2.86
N LEU A 124 -19.34 4.16 1.90
CA LEU A 124 -18.09 4.85 1.56
C LEU A 124 -17.42 5.49 2.78
N ALA A 125 -18.20 6.16 3.64
CA ALA A 125 -17.68 6.86 4.80
C ALA A 125 -17.25 5.93 5.95
N THR A 126 -17.72 4.68 5.97
CA THR A 126 -17.35 3.69 7.01
C THR A 126 -16.27 2.72 6.54
N ASP A 127 -16.14 2.54 5.23
CA ASP A 127 -15.11 1.68 4.63
C ASP A 127 -13.74 2.39 4.51
N MET A 128 -13.74 3.73 4.54
CA MET A 128 -12.55 4.60 4.53
C MET A 128 -12.19 5.04 5.94
#